data_AF-A0A418WEE4-F1
#
_entry.id   AF-A0A418WEE4-F1
#
_cell.length_a   1.000
_cell.length_b   1.000
_cell.length_c   1.000
_cell.angle_alpha   90.00
_cell.angle_beta   90.00
_cell.angle_gamma   90.00
#
_symmetry.space_group_name_H-M   'P 1'
#
loop_
_entity.id
_entity.type
_entity.pdbx_description
1 polymer ?
#
loop_
_entity_poly.entity_id
_entity_poly.type
_entity_poly.pdbx_seq_one_letter_code
_entity_poly.pdbx_strand_id
1 'polypeptide(L)'
;MSDNFQGGAFALPERPVMREIPPFRLKPLPLDAEAGALPPFKWAGKDIGHRHQLGGKPQFLQADEVPKCTCGKRMTFYAQLDSINDEFVIADCGMIYVFLCFDCFETKSIVQSY
;
A
#
# COMPACT_ATOMS: atom_id res chain seq x y z
N MET A 1 35.61 -49.22 -12.71
CA MET A 1 34.37 -48.90 -11.97
C MET A 1 34.43 -47.42 -11.66
N SER A 2 33.77 -46.64 -12.51
CA SER A 2 33.73 -45.18 -12.48
C SER A 2 32.35 -44.77 -11.98
N ASP A 3 32.23 -44.44 -10.70
CA ASP A 3 31.00 -43.94 -10.13
C ASP A 3 30.87 -42.44 -10.42
N ASN A 4 29.90 -42.14 -11.28
CA ASN A 4 29.48 -40.81 -11.67
C ASN A 4 28.83 -40.08 -10.48
N PHE A 5 29.51 -39.08 -9.92
CA PHE A 5 28.90 -38.07 -9.07
C PHE A 5 28.02 -37.16 -9.94
N GLN A 6 26.73 -37.47 -10.04
CA GLN A 6 25.75 -36.54 -10.61
C GLN A 6 25.51 -35.41 -9.62
N GLY A 7 26.07 -34.23 -9.93
CA GLY A 7 25.77 -32.98 -9.26
C GLY A 7 24.31 -32.63 -9.43
N GLY A 8 23.51 -32.85 -8.38
CA GLY A 8 22.17 -32.31 -8.27
C GLY A 8 22.25 -30.80 -8.08
N ALA A 9 21.93 -30.04 -9.12
CA ALA A 9 21.69 -28.60 -9.00
C ALA A 9 20.56 -28.40 -7.98
N PHE A 10 20.86 -27.73 -6.87
CA PHE A 10 19.86 -27.21 -5.95
C PHE A 10 19.09 -26.13 -6.72
N ALA A 11 17.97 -26.51 -7.35
CA ALA A 11 17.07 -25.56 -7.97
C ALA A 11 16.53 -24.66 -6.85
N LEU A 12 16.93 -23.38 -6.86
CA LEU A 12 16.28 -22.36 -6.04
C LEU A 12 14.79 -22.37 -6.39
N PRO A 13 13.87 -22.37 -5.41
CA PRO A 13 12.45 -22.39 -5.70
C PRO A 13 12.08 -21.23 -6.62
N GLU A 14 11.25 -21.54 -7.62
CA GLU A 14 10.88 -20.63 -8.68
C GLU A 14 10.27 -19.31 -8.15
N ARG A 15 10.56 -18.25 -8.91
CA ARG A 15 10.18 -16.83 -8.83
C ARG A 15 9.14 -16.44 -7.76
N PRO A 16 9.36 -15.33 -7.03
CA PRO A 16 8.45 -14.89 -6.00
C PRO A 16 7.08 -14.62 -6.62
N VAL A 17 6.08 -15.39 -6.20
CA VAL A 17 4.68 -14.97 -6.21
C VAL A 17 4.69 -13.52 -5.76
N MET A 18 4.21 -12.58 -6.58
CA MET A 18 4.10 -11.18 -6.17
C MET A 18 3.51 -11.18 -4.76
N ARG A 19 4.28 -10.69 -3.79
CA ARG A 19 3.93 -10.85 -2.38
C ARG A 19 2.75 -9.96 -2.09
N GLU A 20 1.54 -10.49 -2.18
CA GLU A 20 0.35 -9.76 -1.74
C GLU A 20 0.34 -9.75 -0.21
N ILE A 21 0.32 -8.55 0.37
CA ILE A 21 0.15 -8.39 1.81
C ILE A 21 -1.33 -8.66 2.09
N PRO A 22 -1.71 -9.49 3.07
CA PRO A 22 -3.12 -9.64 3.47
C PRO A 22 -3.73 -8.29 3.86
N PRO A 23 -5.05 -8.07 3.69
CA PRO A 23 -5.68 -6.81 4.04
C PRO A 23 -5.76 -6.62 5.55
N PHE A 24 -5.32 -5.46 6.04
CA PHE A 24 -5.49 -5.01 7.41
C PHE A 24 -6.17 -3.64 7.44
N ARG A 25 -7.20 -3.50 8.27
CA ARG A 25 -7.78 -2.18 8.54
C ARG A 25 -6.84 -1.38 9.44
N LEU A 26 -6.44 -0.20 9.01
CA LEU A 26 -5.69 0.74 9.84
C LEU A 26 -6.66 1.74 10.45
N LYS A 27 -6.57 1.93 11.77
CA LYS A 27 -7.36 2.92 12.51
C LYS A 27 -6.39 3.92 13.12
N PRO A 28 -6.41 5.20 12.72
CA PRO A 28 -5.63 6.23 13.39
C PRO A 28 -6.00 6.28 14.87
N LEU A 29 -5.01 6.08 15.74
CA LEU A 29 -5.15 6.27 17.18
C LEU A 29 -4.38 7.55 17.53
N PRO A 30 -5.05 8.58 18.07
CA PRO A 30 -4.39 9.80 18.50
C PRO A 30 -3.29 9.51 19.53
N LEU A 31 -2.12 10.13 19.36
CA LEU A 31 -0.99 9.99 20.27
C LEU A 31 -0.90 11.12 21.31
N ASP A 32 -1.64 12.21 21.09
CA ASP A 32 -1.71 13.37 21.96
C ASP A 32 -3.12 13.98 21.97
N ALA A 33 -3.31 14.97 22.84
CA ALA A 33 -4.59 15.65 23.01
C ALA A 33 -5.00 16.50 21.79
N GLU A 34 -4.03 17.02 21.04
CA GLU A 34 -4.28 17.83 19.86
C GLU A 34 -4.88 16.98 18.74
N ALA A 35 -4.23 15.87 18.41
CA ALA A 35 -4.72 14.88 17.44
C ALA A 35 -6.09 14.31 17.88
N GLY A 36 -6.30 14.11 19.18
CA GLY A 36 -7.57 13.59 19.73
C GLY A 36 -8.71 14.59 19.70
N ALA A 37 -8.42 15.89 19.62
CA ALA A 37 -9.40 16.97 19.58
C ALA A 37 -9.77 17.40 18.15
N LEU A 38 -9.13 16.83 17.12
CA LEU A 38 -9.45 17.16 15.74
C LEU A 38 -10.93 16.86 15.43
N PRO A 39 -11.67 17.84 14.86
CA PRO A 39 -13.06 17.61 14.50
C PRO A 39 -13.16 16.63 13.33
N PRO A 40 -14.25 15.86 13.21
CA PRO A 40 -14.53 15.09 12.01
C PRO A 40 -14.85 16.01 10.83
N PHE A 41 -14.90 15.44 9.62
CA PHE A 41 -15.41 16.14 8.43
C PHE A 41 -16.82 16.70 8.65
N LYS A 42 -17.03 17.96 8.28
CA LYS A 42 -18.34 18.62 8.38
C LYS A 42 -19.31 18.20 7.27
N TRP A 43 -18.78 18.00 6.06
CA TRP A 43 -19.61 17.87 4.85
C TRP A 43 -19.34 16.59 4.06
N ALA A 44 -18.29 15.85 4.40
CA ALA A 44 -17.89 14.65 3.69
C ALA A 44 -18.73 13.43 4.10
N GLY A 45 -18.67 12.37 3.28
CA GLY A 45 -19.28 11.08 3.59
C GLY A 45 -18.75 10.48 4.89
N LYS A 46 -19.58 9.67 5.57
CA LYS A 46 -19.24 9.05 6.87
C LYS A 46 -18.06 8.07 6.79
N ASP A 47 -17.67 7.67 5.60
CA ASP A 47 -16.56 6.77 5.32
C ASP A 47 -15.21 7.50 5.17
N ILE A 48 -15.22 8.80 4.85
CA ILE A 48 -14.02 9.62 4.69
C ILE A 48 -13.30 9.78 6.04
N GLY A 49 -11.98 9.61 6.03
CA GLY A 49 -11.15 9.52 7.24
C GLY A 49 -11.15 8.16 7.91
N HIS A 50 -11.85 7.19 7.31
CA HIS A 50 -11.80 5.83 7.78
C HIS A 50 -11.18 4.89 6.77
N ARG A 51 -10.97 5.26 5.49
CA ARG A 51 -10.56 4.32 4.42
C ARG A 51 -9.09 3.87 4.49
N HIS A 52 -8.39 4.08 5.60
CA HIS A 52 -7.02 3.59 5.76
C HIS A 52 -6.95 2.05 5.74
N GLN A 53 -5.92 1.51 5.10
CA GLN A 53 -5.69 0.07 5.00
C GLN A 53 -4.21 -0.24 4.71
N LEU A 54 -3.73 -1.40 5.18
CA LEU A 54 -2.49 -2.03 4.72
C LEU A 54 -2.83 -3.27 3.88
N GLY A 55 -2.06 -3.52 2.82
CA GLY A 55 -2.21 -4.70 1.98
C GLY A 55 -3.60 -4.88 1.35
N GLY A 56 -3.86 -6.04 0.77
CA GLY A 56 -5.05 -6.33 -0.03
C GLY A 56 -4.99 -5.63 -1.38
N LYS A 57 -6.16 -5.23 -1.89
CA LYS A 57 -6.26 -4.44 -3.12
C LYS A 57 -6.44 -2.96 -2.79
N PRO A 58 -5.75 -2.04 -3.49
CA PRO A 58 -6.01 -0.61 -3.36
C PRO A 58 -7.45 -0.32 -3.77
N GLN A 59 -8.10 0.59 -3.04
CA GLN A 59 -9.45 1.08 -3.36
C GLN A 59 -9.33 2.38 -4.14
N PHE A 60 -8.89 2.31 -5.40
CA PHE A 60 -8.68 3.49 -6.22
C PHE A 60 -9.95 4.34 -6.34
N LEU A 61 -9.79 5.66 -6.27
CA LEU A 61 -10.88 6.64 -6.51
C LEU A 61 -11.06 6.90 -7.99
N GLN A 62 -9.98 6.76 -8.76
CA GLN A 62 -9.92 6.99 -10.19
C GLN A 62 -9.46 5.69 -10.88
N ALA A 63 -8.90 5.79 -12.09
CA ALA A 63 -8.39 4.62 -12.81
C ALA A 63 -7.29 3.90 -12.03
N ASP A 64 -7.20 2.58 -12.24
CA ASP A 64 -6.16 1.75 -11.65
C ASP A 64 -4.76 2.23 -12.04
N GLU A 65 -3.94 2.53 -11.04
CA GLU A 65 -2.58 3.00 -11.25
C GLU A 65 -1.62 2.26 -10.33
N VAL A 66 -1.13 1.10 -10.77
CA VAL A 66 -0.09 0.35 -10.04
C VAL A 66 1.27 0.59 -10.68
N PRO A 67 2.20 1.27 -9.99
CA PRO A 67 3.47 1.63 -10.58
C PRO A 67 4.41 0.43 -10.76
N LYS A 68 5.36 0.58 -11.68
CA LYS A 68 6.51 -0.31 -11.83
C LYS A 68 7.72 0.27 -11.10
N CYS A 69 8.51 -0.60 -10.49
CA CYS A 69 9.83 -0.30 -9.93
C CYS A 69 10.84 -0.01 -11.06
N THR A 70 11.98 0.61 -10.76
CA THR A 70 13.07 0.77 -11.74
C THR A 70 13.58 -0.56 -12.30
N CYS A 71 13.45 -1.67 -11.55
CA CYS A 71 13.75 -3.02 -12.04
C CYS A 71 12.72 -3.58 -13.04
N GLY A 72 11.67 -2.82 -13.37
CA GLY A 72 10.62 -3.18 -14.32
C GLY A 72 9.48 -4.02 -13.75
N LYS A 73 9.60 -4.51 -12.51
CA LYS A 73 8.54 -5.30 -11.85
C LYS A 73 7.41 -4.40 -11.35
N ARG A 74 6.18 -4.92 -11.41
CA ARG A 74 5.01 -4.31 -10.76
C ARG A 74 5.26 -4.26 -9.25
N MET A 75 4.97 -3.12 -8.62
CA MET A 75 5.17 -2.95 -7.18
C MET A 75 4.00 -3.54 -6.39
N THR A 76 4.25 -3.91 -5.14
CA THR A 76 3.24 -4.41 -4.21
C THR A 76 2.52 -3.25 -3.57
N PHE A 77 1.19 -3.28 -3.53
CA PHE A 77 0.40 -2.34 -2.75
C PHE A 77 0.69 -2.54 -1.26
N TYR A 78 1.20 -1.50 -0.63
CA TYR A 78 1.61 -1.54 0.77
C TYR A 78 0.51 -0.97 1.68
N ALA A 79 0.03 0.23 1.35
CA ALA A 79 -0.96 0.93 2.16
C ALA A 79 -1.78 1.92 1.34
N GLN A 80 -3.00 2.21 1.79
CA GLN A 80 -3.71 3.43 1.45
C GLN A 80 -3.96 4.24 2.71
N LEU A 81 -3.79 5.56 2.59
CA LEU A 81 -3.99 6.52 3.66
C LEU A 81 -5.01 7.55 3.21
N ASP A 82 -6.06 7.69 4.02
CA ASP A 82 -7.17 8.60 3.77
C ASP A 82 -6.87 10.01 4.30
N SER A 83 -7.67 10.96 3.86
CA SER A 83 -7.76 12.31 4.43
C SER A 83 -8.18 12.24 5.91
N ILE A 84 -7.76 13.17 6.78
CA ILE A 84 -8.00 13.05 8.24
C ILE A 84 -9.24 13.84 8.67
N ASN A 85 -9.33 15.12 8.29
CA ASN A 85 -10.46 16.01 8.55
C ASN A 85 -10.46 17.18 7.53
N ASP A 86 -11.35 18.17 7.72
CA ASP A 86 -11.46 19.34 6.83
C ASP A 86 -10.17 20.18 6.73
N GLU A 87 -9.28 20.13 7.74
CA GLU A 87 -8.01 20.84 7.74
C GLU A 87 -6.90 20.04 7.05
N PHE A 88 -6.86 18.74 7.32
CA PHE A 88 -5.89 17.80 6.75
C PHE A 88 -6.56 16.91 5.71
N VAL A 89 -7.14 17.56 4.70
CA VAL A 89 -7.80 16.91 3.57
C VAL A 89 -6.84 16.80 2.39
N ILE A 90 -6.80 15.62 1.77
CA ILE A 90 -6.00 15.39 0.56
C ILE A 90 -6.84 15.84 -0.63
N ALA A 91 -6.66 17.08 -1.09
CA ALA A 91 -7.47 17.68 -2.17
C ALA A 91 -8.98 17.50 -1.91
N ASP A 92 -9.75 17.00 -2.88
CA ASP A 92 -11.18 16.71 -2.68
C ASP A 92 -11.39 15.30 -2.09
N CYS A 93 -11.23 15.19 -0.76
CA CYS A 93 -11.41 13.94 0.02
C CYS A 93 -10.65 12.73 -0.58
N GLY A 94 -9.42 12.96 -1.01
CA GLY A 94 -8.57 11.99 -1.68
C GLY A 94 -7.86 11.01 -0.75
N MET A 95 -7.09 10.13 -1.38
CA MET A 95 -6.29 9.09 -0.73
C MET A 95 -4.88 9.02 -1.34
N ILE A 96 -3.90 8.72 -0.49
CA ILE A 96 -2.54 8.36 -0.89
C ILE A 96 -2.46 6.83 -0.95
N TYR A 97 -1.87 6.29 -2.02
CA TYR A 97 -1.59 4.86 -2.16
C TYR A 97 -0.08 4.67 -2.23
N VAL A 98 0.44 3.81 -1.37
CA VAL A 98 1.87 3.53 -1.20
C VAL A 98 2.18 2.15 -1.75
N PHE A 99 3.23 2.07 -2.56
CA PHE A 99 3.71 0.85 -3.18
C PHE A 99 5.16 0.59 -2.84
N LEU A 100 5.50 -0.69 -2.64
CA LEU A 100 6.84 -1.15 -2.30
C LEU A 100 7.28 -2.26 -3.27
N CYS A 101 8.50 -2.18 -3.76
CA CYS A 101 9.15 -3.33 -4.41
C CYS A 101 9.91 -4.12 -3.35
N PHE A 102 9.51 -5.36 -3.07
CA PHE A 102 10.21 -6.21 -2.08
C PHE A 102 11.57 -6.72 -2.54
N ASP A 103 11.91 -6.57 -3.82
CA ASP A 103 13.21 -6.98 -4.35
C ASP A 103 14.24 -5.84 -4.28
N CYS A 104 13.81 -4.60 -4.56
CA CYS A 104 14.69 -3.42 -4.64
C CYS A 104 14.53 -2.45 -3.47
N PHE A 105 13.50 -2.64 -2.63
CA PHE A 105 13.10 -1.74 -1.55
C PHE A 105 12.78 -0.30 -1.98
N GLU A 106 12.53 -0.09 -3.27
CA GLU A 106 12.01 1.18 -3.77
C GLU A 106 10.56 1.38 -3.37
N THR A 107 10.19 2.63 -3.11
CA THR A 107 8.81 3.03 -2.87
C THR A 107 8.33 4.00 -3.92
N LYS A 108 7.03 3.96 -4.20
CA LYS A 108 6.32 4.96 -4.98
C LYS A 108 5.00 5.24 -4.30
N SER A 109 4.55 6.49 -4.35
CA SER A 109 3.24 6.89 -3.86
C SER A 109 2.49 7.68 -4.92
N ILE A 110 1.19 7.46 -5.00
CA ILE A 110 0.29 8.21 -5.86
C ILE A 110 -0.84 8.81 -5.02
N VAL A 111 -1.37 9.94 -5.46
CA VAL A 111 -2.53 10.60 -4.87
C VAL A 111 -3.66 10.53 -5.88
N GLN A 112 -4.85 10.15 -5.42
CA GLN A 112 -6.08 10.33 -6.20
C GLN A 112 -7.11 11.06 -5.33
N SER A 113 -7.94 11.90 -5.95
CA SER A 113 -9.06 12.60 -5.32
C SER A 113 -10.31 12.51 -6.21
N TYR A 114 -11.46 12.92 -5.67
CA TYR A 114 -12.69 13.08 -6.44
C TYR A 114 -12.58 14.22 -7.47
#